data_AF-A0A2X2T6Y1-F1
#
_entry.id   AF-A0A2X2T6Y1-F1
#
_cell.length_a   1.000
_cell.length_b   1.000
_cell.length_c   1.000
_cell.angle_alpha   90.00
_cell.angle_beta   90.00
_cell.angle_gamma   90.00
#
_symmetry.space_group_name_H-M   'P 1'
#
loop_
_entity.id
_entity.type
_entity.pdbx_description
1 polymer ?
#
loop_
_entity_poly.entity_id
_entity_poly.type
_entity_poly.pdbx_seq_one_letter_code
_entity_poly.pdbx_strand_id
1 'polypeptide(L)'
;MSNSFDLGKMGKYYFWGVMMEEPLEKIKGTFPTASWQKSDNGYITNPQIKVDASSAWKPNVAAALGIAPVEGSAEKLVMLETSNGKSRLSCSLQGSIDEALLHQERPDIAAGNK
;
A
#
# COMPACT_ATOMS: atom_id res chain seq x y z
N MET A 1 3.38 5.31 -12.10
CA MET A 1 2.71 4.01 -12.41
C MET A 1 1.48 3.90 -11.53
N SER A 2 0.31 3.57 -12.07
CA SER A 2 -0.94 3.32 -11.32
C SER A 2 -1.63 2.12 -11.96
N ASN A 3 -2.06 1.14 -11.16
CA ASN A 3 -2.68 -0.10 -11.63
C ASN A 3 -3.66 -0.65 -10.58
N SER A 4 -4.54 -1.54 -11.04
CA SER A 4 -5.49 -2.26 -10.18
C SER A 4 -5.68 -3.69 -10.63
N PHE A 5 -5.93 -4.59 -9.68
CA PHE A 5 -6.31 -5.98 -9.89
C PHE A 5 -7.61 -6.29 -9.14
N ASP A 6 -8.47 -7.11 -9.76
CA ASP A 6 -9.65 -7.69 -9.09
C ASP A 6 -9.23 -9.03 -8.47
N LEU A 7 -9.43 -9.17 -7.15
CA LEU A 7 -9.10 -10.36 -6.36
C LEU A 7 -10.35 -11.20 -6.04
N GLY A 8 -11.49 -10.93 -6.70
CA GLY A 8 -12.75 -11.61 -6.46
C GLY A 8 -13.29 -11.34 -5.06
N LYS A 9 -13.54 -12.39 -4.27
CA LYS A 9 -14.09 -12.27 -2.91
C LYS A 9 -13.16 -11.53 -1.95
N MET A 10 -11.85 -11.53 -2.22
CA MET A 10 -10.88 -10.77 -1.43
C MET A 10 -10.89 -9.27 -1.77
N GLY A 11 -11.71 -8.84 -2.73
CA GLY A 11 -11.91 -7.45 -3.11
C GLY A 11 -10.96 -7.01 -4.23
N LYS A 12 -10.39 -5.81 -4.11
CA LYS A 12 -9.54 -5.20 -5.14
C LYS A 12 -8.17 -4.87 -4.59
N TYR A 13 -7.18 -4.82 -5.46
CA TYR A 13 -5.83 -4.36 -5.13
C TYR A 13 -5.43 -3.22 -6.03
N TYR A 14 -5.20 -2.04 -5.45
CA TYR A 14 -4.70 -0.86 -6.12
C TYR A 14 -3.28 -0.59 -5.65
N PHE A 15 -2.42 -0.17 -6.58
CA PHE A 15 -1.09 0.32 -6.23
C PHE A 15 -0.64 1.40 -7.19
N TRP A 16 0.13 2.34 -6.66
CA TRP A 16 0.68 3.44 -7.42
C TRP A 16 2.01 3.88 -6.82
N GLY A 17 2.85 4.49 -7.65
CA GLY A 17 4.15 4.96 -7.21
C GLY A 17 5.13 5.18 -8.35
N VAL A 18 6.41 5.14 -7.98
CA VAL A 18 7.54 5.56 -8.82
C VAL A 18 8.68 4.55 -8.78
N MET A 19 9.39 4.46 -9.91
CA MET A 19 10.66 3.75 -10.02
C MET A 19 11.79 4.75 -9.80
N MET A 20 12.86 4.33 -9.13
CA MET A 20 14.02 5.15 -8.81
C MET A 20 15.30 4.37 -9.08
N GLU A 21 16.35 5.08 -9.47
CA GLU A 21 17.67 4.49 -9.75
C GLU A 21 18.48 4.28 -8.46
N GLU A 22 18.18 5.03 -7.41
CA GLU A 22 18.83 4.93 -6.12
C GLU A 22 18.58 3.58 -5.44
N PRO A 23 19.53 3.06 -4.65
CA PRO A 23 19.32 1.84 -3.86
C PRO A 23 18.33 2.07 -2.71
N LEU A 24 17.65 1.00 -2.27
CA LEU A 24 16.62 1.05 -1.22
C LEU A 24 17.10 1.78 0.04
N GLU A 25 18.32 1.54 0.51
CA GLU A 25 18.82 2.19 1.74
C GLU A 25 18.92 3.72 1.63
N LYS A 26 19.28 4.25 0.46
CA LYS A 26 19.35 5.70 0.24
C LYS A 26 17.96 6.31 0.26
N ILE A 27 16.99 5.65 -0.38
CA ILE A 27 15.60 6.10 -0.40
C ILE A 27 15.01 6.03 1.01
N LYS A 28 15.15 4.89 1.70
CA LYS A 28 14.74 4.70 3.09
C LYS A 28 15.32 5.77 4.03
N GLY A 29 16.61 6.11 3.87
CA GLY A 29 17.27 7.17 4.63
C GLY A 29 16.73 8.58 4.38
N THR A 30 16.04 8.81 3.26
CA THR A 30 15.36 10.09 2.96
C THR A 30 14.05 10.24 3.75
N PHE A 31 13.50 9.15 4.29
CA PHE A 31 12.28 9.14 5.10
C PHE A 31 12.57 8.68 6.54
N PRO A 32 13.32 9.46 7.34
CA PRO A 32 13.78 9.05 8.67
C PRO A 32 12.65 8.92 9.70
N THR A 33 11.50 9.55 9.45
CA THR A 33 10.33 9.48 10.34
C THR A 33 9.40 8.32 10.02
N ALA A 34 9.62 7.60 8.92
CA ALA A 34 8.83 6.44 8.58
C ALA A 34 9.31 5.21 9.37
N SER A 35 8.37 4.52 10.01
CA SER A 35 8.63 3.28 10.75
C SER A 35 8.80 2.13 9.77
N TRP A 36 9.98 2.01 9.16
CA TRP A 36 10.29 0.96 8.20
C TRP A 36 10.45 -0.40 8.88
N GLN A 37 9.77 -1.40 8.33
CA GLN A 37 9.87 -2.80 8.74
C GLN A 37 10.40 -3.60 7.56
N LYS A 38 11.31 -4.53 7.81
CA LYS A 38 11.86 -5.39 6.75
C LYS A 38 10.79 -6.36 6.25
N SER A 39 10.72 -6.56 4.95
CA SER A 39 9.92 -7.59 4.27
C SER A 39 10.81 -8.45 3.37
N ASP A 40 10.24 -9.46 2.71
CA ASP A 40 10.99 -10.42 1.89
C ASP A 40 11.88 -9.74 0.82
N ASN A 41 11.35 -8.73 0.12
CA ASN A 41 12.01 -8.06 -1.00
C ASN A 41 12.30 -6.57 -0.76
N GLY A 42 12.30 -6.12 0.49
CA GLY A 42 12.63 -4.74 0.84
C GLY A 42 12.06 -4.32 2.19
N TYR A 43 11.24 -3.26 2.17
CA TYR A 43 10.68 -2.66 3.36
C TYR A 43 9.22 -2.28 3.17
N ILE A 44 8.47 -2.31 4.26
CA ILE A 44 7.15 -1.71 4.34
C ILE A 44 7.11 -0.65 5.44
N THR A 45 6.18 0.29 5.36
CA THR A 45 5.97 1.26 6.44
C THR A 45 4.52 1.68 6.57
N ASN A 46 4.17 2.11 7.78
CA ASN A 46 2.85 2.61 8.19
C ASN A 46 1.67 1.75 7.71
N PRO A 47 1.72 0.40 7.89
CA PRO A 47 0.59 -0.42 7.51
C PRO A 47 -0.63 -0.10 8.38
N GLN A 48 -1.80 0.02 7.75
CA GLN A 48 -3.06 0.28 8.41
C GLN A 48 -4.16 -0.63 7.89
N ILE A 49 -5.09 -1.01 8.75
CA ILE A 49 -6.26 -1.83 8.43
C ILE A 49 -7.55 -1.17 8.91
N LYS A 50 -8.60 -1.36 8.13
CA LYS A 50 -9.99 -1.06 8.43
C LYS A 50 -10.72 -2.40 8.44
N VAL A 51 -11.20 -2.85 9.60
CA VAL A 51 -11.79 -4.20 9.73
C VAL A 51 -13.16 -4.33 9.06
N ASP A 52 -13.82 -3.20 8.78
CA ASP A 52 -15.06 -3.08 8.03
C ASP A 52 -15.21 -1.64 7.49
N ALA A 53 -16.23 -1.39 6.66
CA ALA A 53 -16.46 -0.09 6.01
C ALA A 53 -16.74 1.08 6.98
N SER A 54 -17.21 0.83 8.20
CA SER A 54 -17.51 1.86 9.21
C SER A 54 -16.36 2.13 10.18
N SER A 55 -15.44 1.17 10.33
CA SER A 55 -14.30 1.26 11.24
C SER A 55 -13.32 2.37 10.88
N ALA A 56 -12.64 2.95 11.87
CA ALA A 56 -11.50 3.83 11.62
C ALA A 56 -10.25 3.03 11.19
N TRP A 57 -9.33 3.67 10.46
CA TRP A 57 -8.00 3.09 10.19
C TRP A 57 -7.24 2.89 11.49
N LYS A 58 -6.68 1.68 11.67
CA LYS A 58 -5.83 1.33 12.82
C LYS A 58 -4.51 0.75 12.32
N PRO A 59 -3.41 0.85 13.09
CA PRO A 59 -2.15 0.19 12.72
C PRO A 59 -2.36 -1.30 12.45
N ASN A 60 -1.79 -1.83 11.36
CA ASN A 60 -1.84 -3.24 11.02
C ASN A 60 -0.47 -3.91 11.18
N VAL A 61 -0.21 -4.48 12.36
CA VAL A 61 1.03 -5.23 12.61
C VAL A 61 1.10 -6.54 11.81
N ALA A 62 -0.03 -7.09 11.38
CA ALA A 62 -0.09 -8.34 10.63
C ALA A 62 0.39 -8.20 9.17
N ALA A 63 0.33 -7.00 8.60
CA ALA A 63 0.83 -6.72 7.26
C ALA A 63 2.33 -7.04 7.11
N ALA A 64 3.11 -6.73 8.16
CA ALA A 64 4.55 -7.05 8.22
C ALA A 64 4.84 -8.56 8.25
N LEU A 65 3.82 -9.38 8.57
CA LEU A 65 3.91 -10.84 8.60
C LEU A 65 3.41 -11.48 7.30
N GLY A 66 3.09 -10.68 6.27
CA GLY A 66 2.57 -11.18 4.99
C GLY A 66 1.17 -11.81 5.09
N ILE A 67 0.43 -11.54 6.17
CA ILE A 67 -0.90 -12.08 6.39
C ILE A 67 -1.90 -11.26 5.56
N ALA A 68 -2.59 -11.94 4.65
CA ALA A 68 -3.62 -11.30 3.83
C ALA A 68 -4.77 -10.75 4.70
N PRO A 69 -5.36 -9.59 4.35
CA PRO A 69 -6.51 -9.06 5.06
C PRO A 69 -7.69 -10.02 4.99
N VAL A 70 -8.50 -10.06 6.05
CA VAL A 70 -9.73 -10.87 6.11
C VAL A 70 -10.75 -10.31 5.11
N GLU A 71 -11.60 -11.17 4.53
CA GLU A 71 -12.73 -10.74 3.71
C GLU A 71 -13.57 -9.67 4.43
N GLY A 72 -14.00 -8.62 3.71
CA GLY A 72 -14.70 -7.46 4.29
C GLY A 72 -13.80 -6.36 4.85
N SER A 73 -12.50 -6.63 5.06
CA SER A 73 -11.53 -5.63 5.53
C SER A 73 -10.82 -4.91 4.38
N ALA A 74 -10.23 -3.75 4.69
CA ALA A 74 -9.39 -2.98 3.79
C ALA A 74 -8.03 -2.70 4.44
N GLU A 75 -6.96 -2.74 3.67
CA GLU A 75 -5.59 -2.46 4.12
C GLU A 75 -4.92 -1.44 3.21
N LYS A 76 -4.09 -0.57 3.79
CA LYS A 76 -3.15 0.28 3.06
C LYS A 76 -1.76 0.24 3.68
N LEU A 77 -0.74 0.34 2.85
CA LEU A 77 0.66 0.40 3.28
C LEU A 77 1.53 1.02 2.20
N VAL A 78 2.77 1.35 2.57
CA VAL A 78 3.81 1.77 1.62
C VAL A 78 4.87 0.69 1.57
N MET A 79 5.29 0.33 0.35
CA MET A 79 6.35 -0.63 0.06
C MET A 79 7.52 0.06 -0.63
N LEU A 80 8.73 -0.28 -0.21
CA LEU A 80 9.97 0.06 -0.86
C LEU A 80 10.68 -1.26 -1.21
N GLU A 81 10.63 -1.63 -2.48
CA GLU A 81 11.05 -2.96 -2.96
C GLU A 81 12.00 -2.86 -4.15
N THR A 82 12.75 -3.93 -4.43
CA THR A 82 13.51 -4.04 -5.67
C THR A 82 12.62 -4.64 -6.77
N SER A 83 12.55 -3.99 -7.92
CA SER A 83 11.83 -4.47 -9.10
C SER A 83 12.66 -4.22 -10.36
N ASN A 84 12.94 -5.29 -11.11
CA ASN A 84 13.76 -5.24 -12.33
C ASN A 84 15.12 -4.53 -12.14
N GLY A 85 15.79 -4.78 -11.00
CA GLY A 85 17.08 -4.19 -10.68
C GLY A 85 17.04 -2.72 -10.24
N LYS A 86 15.86 -2.11 -10.16
CA LYS A 86 15.64 -0.73 -9.68
C LYS A 86 14.86 -0.73 -8.38
N SER A 87 14.93 0.38 -7.66
CA SER A 87 14.09 0.57 -6.48
C SER A 87 12.71 1.05 -6.88
N ARG A 88 11.70 0.57 -6.18
CA ARG A 88 10.31 0.96 -6.38
C ARG A 88 9.71 1.37 -5.05
N LEU A 89 9.19 2.59 -5.00
CA LEU A 89 8.37 3.06 -3.90
C LEU A 89 6.93 3.06 -4.37
N SER A 90 6.08 2.29 -3.70
CA SER A 90 4.66 2.17 -4.04
C SER A 90 3.79 2.24 -2.81
N CYS A 91 2.71 2.99 -2.92
CA CYS A 91 1.57 2.89 -2.03
C CYS A 91 0.64 1.79 -2.54
N SER A 92 0.01 1.07 -1.62
CA SER A 92 -1.04 0.11 -1.91
C SER A 92 -2.30 0.36 -1.11
N LEU A 93 -3.43 -0.05 -1.69
CA LEU A 93 -4.74 -0.13 -1.06
C LEU A 93 -5.40 -1.43 -1.52
N GLN A 94 -5.74 -2.32 -0.60
CA GLN A 94 -6.26 -3.65 -0.92
C GLN A 94 -7.45 -4.06 -0.05
N GLY A 95 -8.24 -5.03 -0.54
CA GLY A 95 -9.38 -5.59 0.19
C GLY A 95 -10.73 -5.06 -0.30
N SER A 96 -11.68 -4.92 0.62
CA SER A 96 -13.03 -4.42 0.35
C SER A 96 -13.03 -2.91 0.13
N ILE A 97 -12.65 -2.50 -1.08
CA ILE A 97 -12.52 -1.10 -1.48
C ILE A 97 -13.69 -0.70 -2.37
N ASP A 98 -14.60 0.11 -1.81
CA ASP A 98 -15.63 0.80 -2.57
C ASP A 98 -15.10 2.13 -3.16
N GLU A 99 -15.93 2.80 -3.96
CA GLU A 99 -15.57 4.03 -4.64
C GLU A 99 -15.33 5.20 -3.68
N ALA A 100 -16.11 5.29 -2.59
CA ALA A 100 -15.96 6.35 -1.60
C ALA A 100 -14.62 6.22 -0.86
N LEU A 101 -14.26 5.02 -0.43
CA LEU A 101 -12.98 4.74 0.20
C LEU A 101 -11.82 4.94 -0.77
N LEU A 102 -11.97 4.51 -2.03
CA LEU A 102 -10.95 4.76 -3.05
C LEU A 102 -10.71 6.26 -3.22
N HIS A 103 -11.75 7.07 -3.36
CA HIS A 103 -11.61 8.52 -3.52
C HIS A 103 -11.06 9.23 -2.27
N GLN A 104 -11.37 8.72 -1.08
CA GLN A 104 -10.78 9.21 0.17
C GLN A 104 -9.26 9.00 0.20
N GLU A 105 -8.78 7.83 -0.21
CA GLU A 105 -7.36 7.47 -0.15
C GLU A 105 -6.59 7.86 -1.42
N ARG A 106 -7.30 8.10 -2.53
CA ARG A 106 -6.81 8.56 -3.83
C ARG A 106 -7.58 9.78 -4.31
N PRO A 107 -7.44 10.92 -3.62
CA PRO A 107 -8.13 12.15 -4.03
C PRO A 107 -7.69 12.62 -5.44
N ASP A 108 -6.52 12.18 -5.91
CA ASP A 108 -6.05 12.41 -7.28
C ASP A 108 -6.94 11.76 -8.34
N ILE A 109 -7.47 10.56 -8.07
CA ILE A 109 -8.40 9.86 -8.98
C ILE A 109 -9.76 10.57 -9.00
N ALA A 110 -10.25 11.00 -7.84
CA ALA A 110 -11.52 11.72 -7.73
C ALA A 110 -11.53 13.03 -8.53
N ALA A 111 -10.36 13.69 -8.64
CA ALA A 111 -10.17 14.91 -9.41
C ALA A 111 -10.04 14.68 -10.94
N GLY A 112 -10.11 13.43 -11.40
CA GLY A 112 -10.03 13.08 -12.82
C GLY A 112 -8.61 12.90 -13.36
N ASN A 113 -7.59 12.89 -12.51
CA ASN A 113 -6.23 12.56 -12.92
C ASN A 113 -6.09 11.03 -13.00
N LYS A 114 -6.08 10.49 -14.23
CA LYS A 114 -5.78 9.08 -14.50
C LYS A 114 -4.30 8.88 -14.77
#